data_AF-A0A2N1GXI9-F1
#
_entry.id   AF-A0A2N1GXI9-F1
#
_cell.length_a   1.000
_cell.length_b   1.000
_cell.length_c   1.000
_cell.angle_alpha   90.00
_cell.angle_beta   90.00
_cell.angle_gamma   90.00
#
_symmetry.space_group_name_H-M   'P 1'
#
loop_
_entity.id
_entity.type
_entity.pdbx_description
1 polymer ?
#
loop_
_entity_poly.entity_id
_entity_poly.type
_entity_poly.pdbx_seq_one_letter_code
_entity_poly.pdbx_strand_id
1 'polypeptide(L)'
;MSSSIRKSVNSDALTRLAQAIAVAVSATLAGCSSHAPQTEATHTPNIAARAKQKPIWLTEKPTPVAPQDIWERMRQGFQLQEGLGVNPRIEQQRLWFASNPSFLENAGERGSLYIHYIVERLEERNMPLELALLPVIESAYNPMAYSRADAVGLWQFIPSTGRYFNLRQTRFYDGRRDITASTTAAMDYLTRLHDMFNGDWLLALAAYNAGEGTVSRAIERNEKLGLPTDYWNLPLPAETQAYVPKLLALSQVVLAPEAYGVNLNPIANEPYFQVVEINQRMDLSKVAAVANIDEDELFQLNPAFKQRTTIDGPQHLLVPTSKAQLLTASLQTMRPDELISPRSLKPVFEGADPSEVAQLKRAYRVKRGDNLGSIAKANKVEVKDLQRWNKLTGKNLKVGQTLVMQDNTKRAPARKSGRVNTVVAANTKTKGKNESKQQTQYKVKRGDTLYVVAKRFNVEMQHLKRWNPGAGKALKPGQMLTVYQPH
;
A
#
# COMPACT_ATOMS: atom_id res chain seq x y z
N MET A 1 -70.00 17.01 18.24
CA MET A 1 -70.58 18.27 18.74
C MET A 1 -69.78 18.70 19.97
N SER A 2 -69.52 20.00 20.11
CA SER A 2 -68.63 20.62 21.12
C SER A 2 -67.14 20.46 20.79
N SER A 3 -66.25 21.45 20.81
CA SER A 3 -66.29 22.85 21.23
C SER A 3 -65.16 23.58 20.48
N SER A 4 -65.46 24.75 19.90
CA SER A 4 -64.48 25.64 19.27
C SER A 4 -63.88 26.58 20.31
N ILE A 5 -62.56 26.53 20.51
CA ILE A 5 -61.82 27.54 21.26
C ILE A 5 -60.84 28.22 20.29
N ARG A 6 -61.20 29.42 19.85
CA ARG A 6 -60.28 30.37 19.22
C ARG A 6 -59.38 30.95 20.31
N LYS A 7 -58.07 30.90 20.11
CA LYS A 7 -57.10 31.79 20.77
C LYS A 7 -56.46 32.67 19.71
N SER A 8 -56.68 33.97 19.85
CA SER A 8 -56.00 35.03 19.13
C SER A 8 -54.55 35.11 19.57
N VAL A 9 -53.62 35.22 18.62
CA VAL A 9 -52.23 35.61 18.89
C VAL A 9 -52.11 37.08 18.54
N ASN A 10 -51.88 37.90 19.57
CA ASN A 10 -51.69 39.34 19.48
C ASN A 10 -50.39 39.65 18.73
N SER A 11 -50.51 40.45 17.67
CA SER A 11 -49.45 40.92 16.78
C SER A 11 -48.60 42.07 17.34
N ASP A 12 -48.66 42.33 18.66
CA ASP A 12 -47.95 43.46 19.30
C ASP A 12 -46.58 43.10 19.90
N ALA A 13 -46.16 41.83 19.79
CA ALA A 13 -44.86 41.38 20.32
C ALA A 13 -43.72 41.34 19.27
N LEU A 14 -44.03 41.46 17.98
CA LEU A 14 -43.03 41.41 16.89
C LEU A 14 -42.68 42.79 16.31
N THR A 15 -43.43 43.83 16.65
CA THR A 15 -43.18 45.23 16.23
C THR A 15 -42.32 46.04 17.19
N ARG A 16 -41.91 45.47 18.34
CA ARG A 16 -41.08 46.17 19.35
C ARG A 16 -39.63 45.69 19.46
N LEU A 17 -39.18 44.77 18.61
CA LEU A 17 -37.75 44.40 18.53
C LEU A 17 -37.02 44.97 17.29
N ALA A 18 -37.75 45.58 16.36
CA ALA A 18 -37.20 46.16 15.13
C ALA A 18 -36.90 47.68 15.23
N GLN A 19 -37.01 48.30 16.42
CA GLN A 19 -36.81 49.75 16.64
C GLN A 19 -35.82 50.06 17.77
N ALA A 20 -34.74 49.27 17.90
CA ALA A 20 -33.73 49.50 18.95
C ALA A 20 -32.27 49.57 18.48
N ILE A 21 -31.94 49.48 17.18
CA ILE A 21 -30.56 49.66 16.70
C ILE A 21 -30.53 50.46 15.38
N ALA A 22 -31.24 51.59 15.36
CA ALA A 22 -31.19 52.56 14.25
C ALA A 22 -31.05 54.02 14.72
N VAL A 23 -30.61 54.25 15.97
CA VAL A 23 -30.28 55.59 16.50
C VAL A 23 -29.03 55.49 17.38
N ALA A 24 -27.88 55.34 16.73
CA ALA A 24 -26.56 55.57 17.33
C ALA A 24 -25.71 56.39 16.36
N VAL A 25 -26.29 57.49 15.90
CA VAL A 25 -25.65 58.57 15.15
C VAL A 25 -26.07 59.87 15.85
N SER A 26 -25.06 60.65 16.26
CA SER A 26 -25.12 62.09 16.59
C SER A 26 -25.59 62.53 17.99
N ALA A 27 -24.63 62.63 18.91
CA ALA A 27 -24.49 63.61 20.00
C ALA A 27 -23.27 63.16 20.83
N THR A 28 -22.21 63.90 21.19
CA THR A 28 -21.87 65.33 21.39
C THR A 28 -20.35 65.31 21.68
N LEU A 29 -19.45 65.86 20.86
CA LEU A 29 -18.84 67.20 20.92
C LEU A 29 -18.69 67.86 22.32
N ALA A 30 -17.53 68.53 22.48
CA ALA A 30 -16.94 69.23 23.65
C ALA A 30 -16.12 68.34 24.59
N GLY A 31 -14.87 68.59 24.98
CA GLY A 31 -13.90 69.71 24.88
C GLY A 31 -12.85 69.42 25.99
N CYS A 32 -11.55 69.59 25.81
CA CYS A 32 -10.83 70.83 26.07
C CYS A 32 -9.35 70.74 25.68
N SER A 33 -8.80 71.93 25.51
CA SER A 33 -7.44 72.38 25.18
C SER A 33 -6.33 71.77 26.06
N SER A 34 -5.08 71.69 25.61
CA SER A 34 -4.21 72.87 25.51
C SER A 34 -2.78 72.55 25.07
N HIS A 35 -2.10 73.62 24.62
CA HIS A 35 -0.66 73.87 24.48
C HIS A 35 -0.02 73.76 23.09
N ALA A 36 0.15 74.94 22.49
CA ALA A 36 1.23 75.25 21.56
C ALA A 36 1.94 76.53 22.04
N PRO A 37 3.28 76.57 22.01
CA PRO A 37 4.03 77.81 21.82
C PRO A 37 4.47 77.94 20.36
N GLN A 38 4.18 79.10 19.76
CA GLN A 38 4.95 79.68 18.65
C GLN A 38 6.25 80.24 19.28
N THR A 39 7.45 80.27 18.70
CA THR A 39 7.86 80.53 17.30
C THR A 39 9.38 80.29 17.27
N GLU A 40 9.94 79.77 16.18
CA GLU A 40 11.14 80.36 15.56
C GLU A 40 11.33 79.78 14.16
N ALA A 41 11.45 80.69 13.18
CA ALA A 41 11.56 80.38 11.77
C ALA A 41 12.94 79.81 11.47
N THR A 42 12.98 78.61 10.89
CA THR A 42 14.14 78.12 10.14
C THR A 42 13.65 77.42 8.88
N HIS A 43 14.24 77.80 7.75
CA HIS A 43 13.94 77.40 6.39
C HIS A 43 13.44 75.96 6.25
N THR A 44 12.21 75.80 5.76
CA THR A 44 11.75 74.54 5.17
C THR A 44 12.52 74.30 3.87
N PRO A 45 13.36 73.26 3.74
CA PRO A 45 13.79 72.82 2.43
C PRO A 45 12.55 72.29 1.72
N ASN A 46 12.36 72.77 0.50
CA ASN A 46 11.26 72.45 -0.39
C ASN A 46 11.22 70.93 -0.69
N ILE A 47 10.47 70.15 0.08
CA ILE A 47 10.21 68.70 -0.18
C ILE A 47 9.16 68.52 -1.31
N ALA A 48 9.05 69.49 -2.23
CA ALA A 48 8.34 69.33 -3.50
C ALA A 48 9.26 68.79 -4.62
N ALA A 49 10.49 68.38 -4.31
CA ALA A 49 11.28 67.46 -5.12
C ALA A 49 11.15 66.03 -4.57
N ARG A 50 9.91 65.57 -4.34
CA ARG A 50 9.63 64.17 -4.04
C ARG A 50 9.99 63.38 -5.30
N ALA A 51 11.14 62.70 -5.24
CA ALA A 51 11.64 61.85 -6.31
C ALA A 51 10.48 61.01 -6.87
N LYS A 52 10.17 61.20 -8.16
CA LYS A 52 9.33 60.29 -8.92
C LYS A 52 10.08 58.95 -8.98
N GLN A 53 10.01 58.16 -7.92
CA GLN A 53 10.38 56.76 -8.00
C GLN A 53 9.39 56.12 -8.95
N LYS A 54 9.82 55.90 -10.19
CA LYS A 54 9.13 55.01 -11.11
C LYS A 54 8.94 53.69 -10.36
N PRO A 55 7.73 53.11 -10.33
CA PRO A 55 7.56 51.79 -9.76
C PRO A 55 8.54 50.85 -10.45
N ILE A 56 9.46 50.28 -9.67
CA ILE A 56 10.31 49.19 -10.12
C ILE A 56 9.35 48.02 -10.23
N TRP A 57 8.90 47.74 -11.44
CA TRP A 57 8.27 46.46 -11.75
C TRP A 57 9.37 45.41 -11.54
N LEU A 58 9.27 44.63 -10.46
CA LEU A 58 10.03 43.38 -10.37
C LEU A 58 9.53 42.47 -11.50
N THR A 59 10.20 42.52 -12.64
CA THR A 59 9.96 41.63 -13.78
C THR A 59 10.53 40.23 -13.57
N GLU A 60 11.15 39.96 -12.43
CA GLU A 60 11.51 38.60 -12.03
C GLU A 60 10.29 37.92 -11.42
N LYS A 61 9.58 37.12 -12.23
CA LYS A 61 8.81 36.01 -11.68
C LYS A 61 9.76 35.24 -10.75
N PRO A 62 9.38 34.94 -9.49
CA PRO A 62 10.21 34.11 -8.62
C PRO A 62 10.63 32.87 -9.41
N THR A 63 11.93 32.64 -9.53
CA THR A 63 12.43 31.39 -10.12
C THR A 63 11.77 30.25 -9.35
N PRO A 64 11.08 29.32 -10.02
CA PRO A 64 10.45 28.20 -9.32
C PRO A 64 11.51 27.49 -8.48
N VAL A 65 11.36 27.53 -7.16
CA VAL A 65 12.27 26.81 -6.25
C VAL A 65 12.04 25.34 -6.51
N ALA A 66 13.10 24.62 -6.88
CA ALA A 66 13.02 23.18 -7.07
C ALA A 66 12.56 22.53 -5.74
N PRO A 67 11.58 21.62 -5.77
CA PRO A 67 11.07 21.00 -4.56
C PRO A 67 12.18 20.21 -3.85
N GLN A 68 12.29 20.39 -2.53
CA GLN A 68 13.35 19.82 -1.71
C GLN A 68 13.19 18.31 -1.53
N ASP A 69 11.94 17.85 -1.46
CA ASP A 69 11.58 16.45 -1.30
C ASP A 69 10.41 16.06 -2.21
N ILE A 70 10.14 14.76 -2.29
CA ILE A 70 9.04 14.23 -3.11
C ILE A 70 7.67 14.73 -2.64
N TRP A 71 7.47 14.92 -1.33
CA TRP A 71 6.18 15.40 -0.83
C TRP A 71 5.90 16.82 -1.31
N GLU A 72 6.91 17.69 -1.32
CA GLU A 72 6.82 19.04 -1.88
C GLU A 72 6.55 19.00 -3.39
N ARG A 73 7.28 18.16 -4.15
CA ARG A 73 7.05 17.98 -5.59
C ARG A 73 5.62 17.55 -5.88
N MET A 74 5.12 16.56 -5.13
CA MET A 74 3.76 16.07 -5.26
C MET A 74 2.73 17.17 -4.98
N ARG A 75 2.89 17.91 -3.88
CA ARG A 75 1.98 19.02 -3.51
C ARG A 75 1.83 20.05 -4.63
N GLN A 76 2.90 20.35 -5.37
CA GLN A 76 2.89 21.30 -6.47
C GLN A 76 2.08 20.81 -7.70
N GLY A 77 1.94 19.50 -7.89
CA GLY A 77 1.20 18.89 -9.00
C GLY A 77 -0.15 18.29 -8.63
N PHE A 78 -0.68 18.61 -7.44
CA PHE A 78 -2.02 18.20 -7.03
C PHE A 78 -3.10 19.01 -7.76
N GLN A 79 -4.12 18.34 -8.27
CA GLN A 79 -5.17 18.92 -9.13
C GLN A 79 -6.60 18.50 -8.73
N LEU A 80 -6.79 17.50 -7.86
CA LEU A 80 -8.09 16.88 -7.60
C LEU A 80 -8.85 17.50 -6.42
N GLN A 81 -8.31 18.52 -5.77
CA GLN A 81 -8.90 19.15 -4.57
C GLN A 81 -9.87 20.28 -4.87
N GLU A 82 -9.86 20.81 -6.09
CA GLU A 82 -10.70 21.95 -6.46
C GLU A 82 -12.18 21.58 -6.48
N GLY A 83 -13.05 22.47 -5.99
CA GLY A 83 -14.51 22.30 -6.08
C GLY A 83 -15.14 21.27 -5.14
N LEU A 84 -14.38 20.60 -4.26
CA LEU A 84 -14.91 19.53 -3.40
C LEU A 84 -15.80 20.00 -2.24
N GLY A 85 -15.64 21.24 -1.79
CA GLY A 85 -16.35 21.77 -0.62
C GLY A 85 -16.17 20.92 0.65
N VAL A 86 -17.12 21.03 1.58
CA VAL A 86 -17.15 20.17 2.78
C VAL A 86 -17.87 18.87 2.45
N ASN A 87 -17.14 17.75 2.48
CA ASN A 87 -17.69 16.43 2.15
C ASN A 87 -17.52 15.44 3.33
N PRO A 88 -18.61 14.96 3.95
CA PRO A 88 -18.55 14.05 5.09
C PRO A 88 -17.82 12.72 4.81
N ARG A 89 -17.85 12.21 3.57
CA ARG A 89 -17.14 10.98 3.20
C ARG A 89 -15.64 11.21 3.18
N ILE A 90 -15.17 12.40 2.81
CA ILE A 90 -13.74 12.77 2.87
C ILE A 90 -13.33 12.98 4.33
N GLU A 91 -14.13 13.70 5.10
CA GLU A 91 -13.88 13.97 6.53
C GLU A 91 -13.63 12.67 7.32
N GLN A 92 -14.49 11.68 7.12
CA GLN A 92 -14.39 10.39 7.79
C GLN A 92 -13.04 9.70 7.51
N GLN A 93 -12.58 9.71 6.25
CA GLN A 93 -11.31 9.10 5.87
C GLN A 93 -10.13 9.91 6.41
N ARG A 94 -10.23 11.23 6.42
CA ARG A 94 -9.20 12.13 6.93
C ARG A 94 -8.94 11.93 8.41
N LEU A 95 -10.01 11.80 9.21
CA LEU A 95 -9.91 11.48 10.63
C LEU A 95 -9.23 10.13 10.86
N TRP A 96 -9.48 9.15 10.00
CA TRP A 96 -8.78 7.86 10.07
C TRP A 96 -7.28 8.03 9.82
N PHE A 97 -6.86 8.75 8.78
CA PHE A 97 -5.42 8.99 8.52
C PHE A 97 -4.74 9.76 9.65
N ALA A 98 -5.36 10.85 10.12
CA ALA A 98 -4.84 11.65 11.23
C ALA A 98 -4.68 10.82 12.53
N SER A 99 -5.60 9.88 12.77
CA SER A 99 -5.54 8.97 13.94
C SER A 99 -4.60 7.78 13.75
N ASN A 100 -4.05 7.57 12.54
CA ASN A 100 -3.18 6.45 12.20
C ASN A 100 -1.87 6.90 11.51
N PRO A 101 -1.08 7.81 12.11
CA PRO A 101 0.11 8.39 11.46
C PRO A 101 1.14 7.33 11.04
N SER A 102 1.30 6.27 11.83
CA SER A 102 2.19 5.14 11.49
C SER A 102 1.88 4.48 10.15
N PHE A 103 0.64 4.54 9.66
CA PHE A 103 0.30 4.01 8.34
C PHE A 103 1.04 4.77 7.24
N LEU A 104 1.06 6.11 7.32
CA LEU A 104 1.72 6.98 6.36
C LEU A 104 3.24 6.93 6.48
N GLU A 105 3.76 6.89 7.71
CA GLU A 105 5.20 6.70 7.94
C GLU A 105 5.71 5.42 7.27
N ASN A 106 5.02 4.29 7.52
CA ASN A 106 5.38 2.99 6.95
C ASN A 106 5.20 2.95 5.42
N ALA A 107 4.17 3.62 4.89
CA ALA A 107 3.96 3.71 3.46
C ALA A 107 4.99 4.60 2.77
N GLY A 108 5.38 5.71 3.40
CA GLY A 108 6.45 6.60 2.94
C GLY A 108 7.82 5.92 2.96
N GLU A 109 8.15 5.19 4.04
CA GLU A 109 9.39 4.43 4.14
C GLU A 109 9.51 3.40 3.00
N ARG A 110 8.48 2.58 2.77
CA ARG A 110 8.46 1.63 1.65
C ARG A 110 8.40 2.33 0.29
N GLY A 111 7.67 3.44 0.21
CA GLY A 111 7.48 4.21 -1.01
C GLY A 111 8.74 4.93 -1.47
N SER A 112 9.68 5.22 -0.57
CA SER A 112 10.93 5.93 -0.86
C SER A 112 11.73 5.33 -2.03
N LEU A 113 11.61 4.02 -2.26
CA LEU A 113 12.27 3.31 -3.36
C LEU A 113 11.62 3.55 -4.74
N TYR A 114 10.34 3.91 -4.78
CA TYR A 114 9.52 3.87 -6.00
C TYR A 114 8.83 5.20 -6.34
N ILE A 115 8.56 6.02 -5.33
CA ILE A 115 7.67 7.18 -5.47
C ILE A 115 8.24 8.24 -6.43
N HIS A 116 9.55 8.45 -6.46
CA HIS A 116 10.20 9.32 -7.44
C HIS A 116 9.88 8.86 -8.87
N TYR A 117 10.07 7.58 -9.16
CA TYR A 117 9.77 7.00 -10.47
C TYR A 117 8.29 7.18 -10.82
N ILE A 118 7.37 6.93 -9.88
CA ILE A 118 5.93 7.06 -10.14
C ILE A 118 5.54 8.51 -10.42
N VAL A 119 6.04 9.47 -9.62
CA VAL A 119 5.78 10.91 -9.81
C VAL A 119 6.30 11.36 -11.17
N GLU A 120 7.54 11.00 -11.54
CA GLU A 120 8.11 11.31 -12.84
C GLU A 120 7.26 10.77 -14.00
N ARG A 121 6.80 9.51 -13.92
CA ARG A 121 5.94 8.90 -14.95
C ARG A 121 4.54 9.51 -15.04
N LEU A 122 4.03 10.13 -13.97
CA LEU A 122 2.77 10.87 -13.96
C LEU A 122 2.93 12.24 -14.62
N GLU A 123 4.00 12.96 -14.28
CA GLU A 123 4.33 14.26 -14.87
C GLU A 123 4.53 14.16 -16.39
N GLU A 124 5.26 13.14 -16.86
CA GLU A 124 5.44 12.87 -18.30
C GLU A 124 4.12 12.69 -19.06
N ARG A 125 3.08 12.24 -18.36
CA ARG A 125 1.73 12.02 -18.90
C ARG A 125 0.77 13.17 -18.58
N ASN A 126 1.24 14.23 -17.92
CA ASN A 126 0.41 15.34 -17.43
C ASN A 126 -0.78 14.87 -16.56
N MET A 127 -0.57 13.83 -15.75
CA MET A 127 -1.58 13.28 -14.86
C MET A 127 -1.50 13.93 -13.47
N PRO A 128 -2.61 14.02 -12.71
CA PRO A 128 -2.60 14.54 -11.34
C PRO A 128 -1.65 13.77 -10.43
N LEU A 129 -0.82 14.47 -9.65
CA LEU A 129 0.17 13.81 -8.80
C LEU A 129 -0.45 13.14 -7.56
N GLU A 130 -1.71 13.40 -7.23
CA GLU A 130 -2.43 12.61 -6.23
C GLU A 130 -2.48 11.13 -6.60
N LEU A 131 -2.41 10.78 -7.89
CA LEU A 131 -2.42 9.39 -8.34
C LEU A 131 -1.19 8.60 -7.84
N ALA A 132 -0.10 9.27 -7.48
CA ALA A 132 1.03 8.63 -6.80
C ALA A 132 0.69 8.17 -5.37
N LEU A 133 -0.47 8.55 -4.83
CA LEU A 133 -0.99 8.07 -3.55
C LEU A 133 -1.81 6.78 -3.70
N LEU A 134 -2.16 6.35 -4.92
CA LEU A 134 -2.88 5.10 -5.11
C LEU A 134 -2.12 3.89 -4.57
N PRO A 135 -0.80 3.71 -4.82
CA PRO A 135 -0.04 2.63 -4.19
C PRO A 135 -0.04 2.67 -2.64
N VAL A 136 -0.21 3.85 -2.02
CA VAL A 136 -0.42 3.95 -0.57
C VAL A 136 -1.72 3.25 -0.16
N ILE A 137 -2.80 3.51 -0.89
CA ILE A 137 -4.14 2.96 -0.61
C ILE A 137 -4.20 1.47 -0.92
N GLU A 138 -3.60 1.06 -2.04
CA GLU A 138 -3.69 -0.30 -2.57
C GLU A 138 -2.82 -1.29 -1.81
N SER A 139 -1.56 -0.94 -1.56
CA SER A 139 -0.58 -1.87 -1.00
C SER A 139 0.24 -1.27 0.14
N ALA A 140 -0.01 -0.01 0.50
CA ALA A 140 0.89 0.80 1.31
C ALA A 140 2.33 0.74 0.76
N TYR A 141 2.49 0.85 -0.56
CA TYR A 141 3.76 0.74 -1.28
C TYR A 141 4.51 -0.60 -1.08
N ASN A 142 3.81 -1.69 -0.77
CA ASN A 142 4.42 -3.01 -0.67
C ASN A 142 4.38 -3.74 -2.01
N PRO A 143 5.52 -3.92 -2.72
CA PRO A 143 5.55 -4.60 -4.02
C PRO A 143 5.21 -6.10 -3.94
N MET A 144 5.26 -6.68 -2.74
CA MET A 144 4.94 -8.09 -2.49
C MET A 144 3.51 -8.31 -2.00
N ALA A 145 2.70 -7.24 -1.91
CA ALA A 145 1.32 -7.31 -1.45
C ALA A 145 0.50 -8.32 -2.26
N TYR A 146 -0.42 -8.99 -1.56
CA TYR A 146 -1.34 -9.97 -2.11
C TYR A 146 -2.70 -9.84 -1.40
N SER A 147 -3.77 -9.66 -2.17
CA SER A 147 -5.13 -9.55 -1.63
C SER A 147 -5.91 -10.85 -1.72
N ARG A 148 -7.10 -10.87 -1.10
CA ARG A 148 -8.04 -11.98 -1.19
C ARG A 148 -8.64 -12.17 -2.60
N ALA A 149 -8.59 -11.14 -3.43
CA ALA A 149 -9.06 -11.16 -4.81
C ALA A 149 -7.92 -11.47 -5.80
N ASP A 150 -6.83 -12.05 -5.32
CA ASP A 150 -5.62 -12.36 -6.10
C ASP A 150 -4.93 -11.13 -6.72
N ALA A 151 -5.24 -9.93 -6.21
CA ALA A 151 -4.56 -8.70 -6.59
C ALA A 151 -3.13 -8.68 -6.01
N VAL A 152 -2.15 -8.22 -6.79
CA VAL A 152 -0.73 -8.21 -6.36
C VAL A 152 0.00 -6.93 -6.76
N GLY A 153 1.11 -6.69 -6.08
CA GLY A 153 2.04 -5.60 -6.41
C GLY A 153 1.60 -4.24 -5.85
N LEU A 154 2.36 -3.21 -6.22
CA LEU A 154 2.11 -1.84 -5.78
C LEU A 154 0.70 -1.36 -6.11
N TRP A 155 0.27 -1.68 -7.34
CA TRP A 155 -0.99 -1.22 -7.95
C TRP A 155 -2.16 -2.19 -7.77
N GLN A 156 -1.96 -3.32 -7.09
CA GLN A 156 -2.99 -4.34 -6.84
C GLN A 156 -3.75 -4.77 -8.11
N PHE A 157 -3.02 -5.17 -9.15
CA PHE A 157 -3.64 -5.76 -10.34
C PHE A 157 -4.19 -7.16 -10.05
N ILE A 158 -5.49 -7.35 -10.29
CA ILE A 158 -6.08 -8.70 -10.37
C ILE A 158 -5.59 -9.44 -11.62
N PRO A 159 -5.61 -10.79 -11.65
CA PRO A 159 -5.00 -11.57 -12.73
C PRO A 159 -5.55 -11.25 -14.13
N SER A 160 -6.85 -11.02 -14.26
CA SER A 160 -7.53 -10.71 -15.53
C SER A 160 -7.10 -9.36 -16.09
N THR A 161 -7.18 -8.31 -15.27
CA THR A 161 -6.78 -6.95 -15.64
C THR A 161 -5.28 -6.90 -15.96
N GLY A 162 -4.44 -7.56 -15.16
CA GLY A 162 -3.01 -7.66 -15.46
C GLY A 162 -2.74 -8.28 -16.84
N ARG A 163 -3.44 -9.36 -17.21
CA ARG A 163 -3.32 -9.95 -18.55
C ARG A 163 -3.79 -9.01 -19.66
N TYR A 164 -4.85 -8.25 -19.43
CA TYR A 164 -5.36 -7.27 -20.39
C TYR A 164 -4.31 -6.17 -20.68
N PHE A 165 -3.58 -5.71 -19.66
CA PHE A 165 -2.49 -4.74 -19.80
C PHE A 165 -1.11 -5.39 -20.02
N ASN A 166 -1.07 -6.59 -20.63
CA ASN A 166 0.17 -7.30 -20.98
C ASN A 166 1.12 -7.60 -19.80
N LEU A 167 0.64 -7.59 -18.57
CA LEU A 167 1.38 -8.01 -17.38
C LEU A 167 1.40 -9.53 -17.33
N ARG A 168 2.38 -10.10 -18.02
CA ARG A 168 2.56 -11.54 -18.19
C ARG A 168 2.75 -12.25 -16.85
N GLN A 169 2.04 -13.36 -16.67
CA GLN A 169 2.02 -14.15 -15.43
C GLN A 169 2.47 -15.57 -15.75
N THR A 170 3.70 -15.93 -15.38
CA THR A 170 4.27 -17.27 -15.55
C THR A 170 4.66 -17.86 -14.20
N ARG A 171 5.29 -19.04 -14.18
CA ARG A 171 5.79 -19.63 -12.92
C ARG A 171 6.96 -18.84 -12.32
N PHE A 172 7.78 -18.22 -13.16
CA PHE A 172 9.02 -17.55 -12.75
C PHE A 172 8.85 -16.03 -12.66
N TYR A 173 7.95 -15.46 -13.45
CA TYR A 173 7.74 -14.03 -13.54
C TYR A 173 6.26 -13.67 -13.32
N ASP A 174 5.99 -12.56 -12.62
CA ASP A 174 4.64 -11.97 -12.52
C ASP A 174 4.73 -10.46 -12.73
N GLY A 175 4.43 -10.01 -13.96
CA GLY A 175 4.56 -8.60 -14.36
C GLY A 175 3.69 -7.63 -13.56
N ARG A 176 2.68 -8.13 -12.83
CA ARG A 176 1.88 -7.31 -11.92
C ARG A 176 2.67 -6.81 -10.71
N ARG A 177 3.79 -7.47 -10.39
CA ARG A 177 4.72 -7.04 -9.35
C ARG A 177 5.84 -6.18 -9.90
N ASP A 178 6.11 -6.24 -11.20
CA ASP A 178 7.20 -5.49 -11.83
C ASP A 178 6.95 -4.00 -11.70
N ILE A 179 7.88 -3.28 -11.06
CA ILE A 179 7.68 -1.88 -10.71
C ILE A 179 7.45 -1.02 -11.95
N THR A 180 8.24 -1.21 -13.00
CA THR A 180 8.16 -0.38 -14.20
C THR A 180 6.95 -0.79 -15.06
N ALA A 181 6.75 -2.09 -15.27
CA ALA A 181 5.67 -2.59 -16.12
C ALA A 181 4.30 -2.36 -15.49
N SER A 182 4.13 -2.67 -14.19
CA SER A 182 2.86 -2.45 -13.50
C SER A 182 2.52 -0.97 -13.34
N THR A 183 3.51 -0.09 -13.14
CA THR A 183 3.29 1.37 -13.11
C THR A 183 2.84 1.85 -14.48
N THR A 184 3.51 1.44 -15.56
CA THR A 184 3.10 1.79 -16.93
C THR A 184 1.67 1.34 -17.20
N ALA A 185 1.35 0.07 -16.90
CA ALA A 185 0.00 -0.46 -17.04
C ALA A 185 -1.05 0.28 -16.20
N ALA A 186 -0.71 0.72 -14.99
CA ALA A 186 -1.63 1.49 -14.14
C ALA A 186 -1.93 2.85 -14.76
N MET A 187 -0.92 3.54 -15.29
CA MET A 187 -1.12 4.82 -15.97
C MET A 187 -1.94 4.67 -17.25
N ASP A 188 -1.65 3.64 -18.04
CA ASP A 188 -2.41 3.35 -19.27
C ASP A 188 -3.87 3.02 -18.93
N TYR A 189 -4.11 2.26 -17.85
CA TYR A 189 -5.46 1.96 -17.39
C TYR A 189 -6.20 3.21 -16.91
N LEU A 190 -5.58 4.02 -16.05
CA LEU A 190 -6.16 5.25 -15.54
C LEU A 190 -6.45 6.25 -16.66
N THR A 191 -5.56 6.37 -17.65
CA THR A 191 -5.79 7.20 -18.84
C THR A 191 -7.01 6.72 -19.62
N ARG A 192 -7.10 5.41 -19.91
CA ARG A 192 -8.26 4.83 -20.59
C ARG A 192 -9.57 5.10 -19.84
N LEU A 193 -9.55 4.96 -18.52
CA LEU A 193 -10.73 5.21 -17.68
C LEU A 193 -11.12 6.68 -17.68
N HIS A 194 -10.14 7.58 -17.56
CA HIS A 194 -10.34 9.02 -17.63
C HIS A 194 -10.98 9.42 -18.95
N ASP A 195 -10.47 8.93 -20.08
CA ASP A 195 -11.03 9.18 -21.41
C ASP A 195 -12.45 8.61 -21.54
N MET A 196 -12.67 7.39 -21.01
CA MET A 196 -13.97 6.71 -21.02
C MET A 196 -15.04 7.48 -20.25
N PHE A 197 -14.67 8.19 -19.19
CA PHE A 197 -15.58 9.03 -18.40
C PHE A 197 -15.42 10.52 -18.69
N ASN A 198 -15.08 10.87 -19.94
CA ASN A 198 -15.07 12.24 -20.46
C ASN A 198 -14.19 13.22 -19.65
N GLY A 199 -13.09 12.73 -19.11
CA GLY A 199 -12.17 13.52 -18.31
C GLY A 199 -12.52 13.61 -16.81
N ASP A 200 -13.47 12.82 -16.33
CA ASP A 200 -13.81 12.78 -14.90
C ASP A 200 -12.90 11.80 -14.15
N TRP A 201 -11.91 12.36 -13.45
CA TRP A 201 -11.00 11.59 -12.60
C TRP A 201 -11.69 10.85 -11.46
N LEU A 202 -12.77 11.37 -10.88
CA LEU A 202 -13.46 10.72 -9.77
C LEU A 202 -14.17 9.45 -10.26
N LEU A 203 -14.81 9.51 -11.43
CA LEU A 203 -15.39 8.34 -12.07
C LEU A 203 -14.33 7.34 -12.53
N ALA A 204 -13.20 7.82 -13.07
CA ALA A 204 -12.08 6.97 -13.43
C ALA A 204 -11.51 6.20 -12.22
N LEU A 205 -11.30 6.88 -11.09
CA LEU A 205 -10.84 6.26 -9.84
C LEU A 205 -11.86 5.27 -9.27
N ALA A 206 -13.15 5.59 -9.35
CA ALA A 206 -14.21 4.65 -8.96
C ALA A 206 -14.20 3.39 -9.83
N ALA A 207 -13.98 3.54 -11.15
CA ALA A 207 -13.90 2.44 -12.08
C ALA A 207 -12.63 1.61 -11.92
N TYR A 208 -11.51 2.23 -11.53
CA TYR A 208 -10.28 1.52 -11.20
C TYR A 208 -10.53 0.48 -10.09
N ASN A 209 -11.29 0.87 -9.06
CA ASN A 209 -11.65 -0.01 -7.94
C ASN A 209 -12.77 -1.01 -8.27
N ALA A 210 -13.86 -0.56 -8.90
CA ALA A 210 -15.08 -1.37 -9.07
C ALA A 210 -15.22 -2.07 -10.43
N GLY A 211 -14.33 -1.74 -11.38
CA GLY A 211 -14.48 -2.04 -12.80
C GLY A 211 -15.35 -1.00 -13.53
N GLU A 212 -14.97 -0.70 -14.77
CA GLU A 212 -15.62 0.27 -15.65
C GLU A 212 -17.08 -0.08 -15.96
N GLY A 213 -17.40 -1.37 -16.08
CA GLY A 213 -18.76 -1.81 -16.33
C GLY A 213 -19.70 -1.63 -15.13
N THR A 214 -19.15 -1.57 -13.91
CA THR A 214 -19.94 -1.26 -12.71
C THR A 214 -20.32 0.21 -12.69
N VAL A 215 -19.36 1.10 -12.95
CA VAL A 215 -19.59 2.55 -13.00
C VAL A 215 -20.49 2.91 -14.17
N SER A 216 -20.25 2.37 -15.37
CA SER A 216 -21.08 2.63 -16.56
C SER A 216 -22.55 2.27 -16.37
N ARG A 217 -22.83 1.11 -15.75
CA ARG A 217 -24.21 0.71 -15.44
C ARG A 217 -24.86 1.60 -14.38
N ALA A 218 -24.08 2.11 -13.43
CA ALA A 218 -24.57 3.05 -12.43
C ALA A 218 -24.94 4.40 -13.08
N ILE A 219 -24.10 4.89 -14.00
CA ILE A 219 -24.37 6.08 -14.81
C ILE A 219 -25.65 5.89 -15.64
N GLU A 220 -25.71 4.84 -16.47
CA GLU A 220 -26.86 4.56 -17.33
C GLU A 220 -28.17 4.46 -16.53
N ARG A 221 -28.10 3.88 -15.32
CA ARG A 221 -29.25 3.81 -14.41
C ARG A 221 -29.69 5.20 -13.95
N ASN A 222 -28.77 6.06 -13.53
CA ASN A 222 -29.10 7.40 -13.07
C ASN A 222 -29.62 8.27 -14.22
N GLU A 223 -29.02 8.17 -15.42
CA GLU A 223 -29.49 8.87 -16.63
C GLU A 223 -30.95 8.53 -16.96
N LYS A 224 -31.30 7.23 -16.96
CA LYS A 224 -32.68 6.76 -17.19
C LYS A 224 -33.69 7.30 -16.17
N LEU A 225 -33.22 7.64 -14.97
CA LEU A 225 -34.03 8.19 -13.89
C LEU A 225 -33.98 9.72 -13.82
N GLY A 226 -33.22 10.39 -14.69
CA GLY A 226 -33.00 11.83 -14.63
C GLY A 226 -32.24 12.29 -13.37
N LEU A 227 -31.42 11.41 -12.80
CA LEU A 227 -30.61 11.68 -11.60
C LEU A 227 -29.18 12.10 -11.99
N PRO A 228 -28.46 12.83 -11.11
CA PRO A 228 -27.07 13.19 -11.35
C PRO A 228 -26.17 11.96 -11.54
N THR A 229 -25.19 12.06 -12.43
CA THR A 229 -24.30 10.96 -12.84
C THR A 229 -22.87 11.11 -12.34
N ASP A 230 -22.58 12.17 -11.57
CA ASP A 230 -21.30 12.37 -10.93
C ASP A 230 -21.05 11.33 -9.84
N TYR A 231 -19.78 11.09 -9.53
CA TYR A 231 -19.33 10.10 -8.56
C TYR A 231 -20.09 10.14 -7.22
N TRP A 232 -20.45 11.32 -6.73
CA TRP A 232 -21.06 11.49 -5.41
C TRP A 232 -22.49 10.96 -5.35
N ASN A 233 -23.19 10.95 -6.50
CA ASN A 233 -24.59 10.58 -6.62
C ASN A 233 -24.81 9.19 -7.22
N LEU A 234 -23.75 8.52 -7.70
CA LEU A 234 -23.88 7.19 -8.27
C LEU A 234 -24.12 6.09 -7.21
N PRO A 235 -25.03 5.13 -7.46
CA PRO A 235 -25.28 3.99 -6.59
C PRO A 235 -24.19 2.92 -6.72
N LEU A 236 -22.98 3.25 -6.26
CA LEU A 236 -21.79 2.39 -6.31
C LEU A 236 -21.67 1.49 -5.06
N PRO A 237 -20.90 0.39 -5.13
CA PRO A 237 -20.59 -0.43 -3.96
C PRO A 237 -19.98 0.39 -2.81
N ALA A 238 -20.25 0.01 -1.56
CA ALA A 238 -19.78 0.76 -0.38
C ALA A 238 -18.26 0.93 -0.33
N GLU A 239 -17.50 -0.08 -0.76
CA GLU A 239 -16.04 -0.01 -0.88
C GLU A 239 -15.61 1.08 -1.87
N THR A 240 -16.22 1.09 -3.06
CA THR A 240 -15.97 2.09 -4.10
C THR A 240 -16.40 3.48 -3.67
N GLN A 241 -17.51 3.59 -2.95
CA GLN A 241 -17.95 4.85 -2.36
C GLN A 241 -16.97 5.39 -1.30
N ALA A 242 -16.21 4.53 -0.64
CA ALA A 242 -15.15 4.96 0.27
C ALA A 242 -13.83 5.26 -0.45
N TYR A 243 -13.60 4.65 -1.62
CA TYR A 243 -12.31 4.65 -2.31
C TYR A 243 -11.84 6.04 -2.73
N VAL A 244 -12.63 6.78 -3.50
CA VAL A 244 -12.24 8.13 -3.97
C VAL A 244 -12.08 9.11 -2.80
N PRO A 245 -13.00 9.17 -1.81
CA PRO A 245 -12.80 9.98 -0.62
C PRO A 245 -11.55 9.64 0.16
N LYS A 246 -11.13 8.37 0.17
CA LYS A 246 -9.89 7.95 0.83
C LYS A 246 -8.66 8.56 0.15
N LEU A 247 -8.64 8.63 -1.18
CA LEU A 247 -7.57 9.33 -1.92
C LEU A 247 -7.58 10.83 -1.67
N LEU A 248 -8.75 11.45 -1.75
CA LEU A 248 -8.89 12.89 -1.55
C LEU A 248 -8.53 13.31 -0.12
N ALA A 249 -8.91 12.50 0.88
CA ALA A 249 -8.52 12.73 2.26
C ALA A 249 -7.01 12.56 2.48
N LEU A 250 -6.41 11.54 1.86
CA LEU A 250 -4.97 11.32 1.95
C LEU A 250 -4.17 12.47 1.32
N SER A 251 -4.59 12.95 0.16
CA SER A 251 -3.96 14.12 -0.47
C SER A 251 -4.14 15.39 0.36
N GLN A 252 -5.27 15.60 1.05
CA GLN A 252 -5.41 16.69 2.03
C GLN A 252 -4.40 16.58 3.18
N VAL A 253 -4.20 15.37 3.70
CA VAL A 253 -3.18 15.13 4.74
C VAL A 253 -1.78 15.41 4.23
N VAL A 254 -1.47 15.07 2.97
CA VAL A 254 -0.16 15.35 2.36
C VAL A 254 0.02 16.84 2.04
N LEU A 255 -1.05 17.55 1.70
CA LEU A 255 -1.04 19.00 1.45
C LEU A 255 -0.73 19.81 2.70
N ALA A 256 -1.29 19.43 3.84
CA ALA A 256 -1.15 20.16 5.09
C ALA A 256 -0.91 19.21 6.28
N PRO A 257 0.23 18.49 6.30
CA PRO A 257 0.48 17.44 7.30
C PRO A 257 0.49 17.99 8.72
N GLU A 258 0.99 19.20 8.94
CA GLU A 258 1.02 19.86 10.26
C GLU A 258 -0.40 20.16 10.78
N ALA A 259 -1.33 20.53 9.89
CA ALA A 259 -2.72 20.80 10.26
C ALA A 259 -3.44 19.54 10.80
N TYR A 260 -2.93 18.36 10.45
CA TYR A 260 -3.49 17.06 10.87
C TYR A 260 -2.60 16.32 11.87
N GLY A 261 -1.53 16.94 12.37
CA GLY A 261 -0.60 16.32 13.32
C GLY A 261 0.15 15.11 12.75
N VAL A 262 0.33 15.07 11.42
CA VAL A 262 1.06 14.01 10.72
C VAL A 262 2.48 14.50 10.43
N ASN A 263 3.47 13.65 10.68
CA ASN A 263 4.84 13.90 10.27
C ASN A 263 5.15 13.09 9.01
N LEU A 264 5.44 13.77 7.90
CA LEU A 264 5.92 13.13 6.69
C LEU A 264 7.44 13.18 6.69
N ASN A 265 8.08 12.04 6.89
CA ASN A 265 9.53 11.95 6.75
C ASN A 265 9.91 12.35 5.32
N PRO A 266 10.87 13.28 5.13
CA PRO A 266 11.31 13.70 3.81
C PRO A 266 11.81 12.51 2.99
N ILE A 267 11.45 12.49 1.70
CA ILE A 267 11.93 11.51 0.72
C ILE A 267 12.73 12.27 -0.32
N ALA A 268 13.98 11.89 -0.53
CA ALA A 268 14.86 12.56 -1.49
C ALA A 268 14.20 12.63 -2.89
N ASN A 269 14.21 13.82 -3.49
CA ASN A 269 13.69 14.05 -4.83
C ASN A 269 14.72 13.65 -5.90
N GLU A 270 15.13 12.38 -5.86
CA GLU A 270 16.09 11.79 -6.80
C GLU A 270 15.73 10.34 -7.13
N PRO A 271 16.14 9.81 -8.30
CA PRO A 271 15.85 8.44 -8.68
C PRO A 271 16.63 7.45 -7.80
N TYR A 272 15.90 6.57 -7.11
CA TYR A 272 16.51 5.52 -6.28
C TYR A 272 17.18 4.42 -7.10
N PHE A 273 16.56 4.03 -8.23
CA PHE A 273 17.02 2.94 -9.08
C PHE A 273 17.20 3.37 -10.53
N GLN A 274 18.03 2.60 -11.24
CA GLN A 274 18.19 2.64 -12.69
C GLN A 274 17.90 1.27 -13.30
N VAL A 275 17.53 1.26 -14.57
CA VAL A 275 17.36 0.05 -15.37
C VAL A 275 18.74 -0.37 -15.89
N VAL A 276 19.16 -1.60 -15.58
CA VAL A 276 20.38 -2.21 -16.10
C VAL A 276 19.98 -3.38 -16.98
N GLU A 277 20.31 -3.31 -18.26
CA GLU A 277 20.06 -4.38 -19.23
C GLU A 277 20.89 -5.64 -18.90
N ILE A 278 20.26 -6.79 -19.07
CA ILE A 278 20.84 -8.12 -18.87
C ILE A 278 20.58 -8.98 -20.10
N ASN A 279 21.62 -9.66 -20.59
CA ASN A 279 21.54 -10.48 -21.81
C ASN A 279 21.53 -11.99 -21.51
N GLN A 280 21.51 -12.37 -20.23
CA GLN A 280 21.64 -13.76 -19.81
C GLN A 280 20.81 -14.09 -18.57
N ARG A 281 20.65 -15.39 -18.30
CA ARG A 281 19.96 -15.89 -17.11
C ARG A 281 20.87 -15.75 -15.91
N MET A 282 20.31 -15.26 -14.81
CA MET A 282 21.06 -14.90 -13.61
C MET A 282 20.26 -15.26 -12.37
N ASP A 283 20.98 -15.57 -11.30
CA ASP A 283 20.46 -15.67 -9.93
C ASP A 283 20.69 -14.32 -9.22
N LEU A 284 19.62 -13.73 -8.68
CA LEU A 284 19.70 -12.42 -8.02
C LEU A 284 20.68 -12.40 -6.85
N SER A 285 20.86 -13.53 -6.15
CA SER A 285 21.87 -13.62 -5.07
C SER A 285 23.29 -13.45 -5.60
N LYS A 286 23.58 -13.97 -6.81
CA LYS A 286 24.87 -13.80 -7.47
C LYS A 286 25.03 -12.38 -7.97
N VAL A 287 24.00 -11.82 -8.61
CA VAL A 287 24.01 -10.43 -9.06
C VAL A 287 24.28 -9.48 -7.90
N ALA A 288 23.58 -9.68 -6.79
CA ALA A 288 23.73 -8.89 -5.57
C ALA A 288 25.15 -8.96 -5.01
N ALA A 289 25.72 -10.17 -4.90
CA ALA A 289 27.08 -10.37 -4.41
C ALA A 289 28.13 -9.65 -5.28
N VAL A 290 27.99 -9.72 -6.59
CA VAL A 290 28.92 -9.12 -7.56
C VAL A 290 28.86 -7.59 -7.54
N ALA A 291 27.65 -7.04 -7.50
CA ALA A 291 27.45 -5.59 -7.47
C ALA A 291 27.52 -5.00 -6.05
N ASN A 292 27.83 -5.81 -5.03
CA ASN A 292 27.84 -5.40 -3.63
C ASN A 292 26.54 -4.67 -3.23
N ILE A 293 25.41 -5.34 -3.51
CA ILE A 293 24.04 -4.93 -3.20
C ILE A 293 23.50 -5.93 -2.18
N ASP A 294 22.65 -5.46 -1.27
CA ASP A 294 21.87 -6.37 -0.43
C ASP A 294 20.88 -7.17 -1.30
N GLU A 295 20.81 -8.49 -1.11
CA GLU A 295 19.96 -9.34 -1.95
C GLU A 295 18.47 -9.01 -1.79
N ASP A 296 18.04 -8.68 -0.57
CA ASP A 296 16.65 -8.33 -0.31
C ASP A 296 16.30 -6.95 -0.88
N GLU A 297 17.24 -6.00 -0.87
CA GLU A 297 17.09 -4.73 -1.60
C GLU A 297 16.92 -4.96 -3.11
N LEU A 298 17.80 -5.77 -3.71
CA LEU A 298 17.70 -6.09 -5.14
C LEU A 298 16.37 -6.80 -5.46
N PHE A 299 15.92 -7.70 -4.60
CA PHE A 299 14.63 -8.38 -4.77
C PHE A 299 13.43 -7.46 -4.55
N GLN A 300 13.51 -6.47 -3.65
CA GLN A 300 12.46 -5.46 -3.46
C GLN A 300 12.26 -4.60 -4.71
N LEU A 301 13.36 -4.24 -5.38
CA LEU A 301 13.30 -3.54 -6.67
C LEU A 301 12.84 -4.46 -7.80
N ASN A 302 13.08 -5.77 -7.71
CA ASN A 302 12.76 -6.76 -8.74
C ASN A 302 11.81 -7.89 -8.26
N PRO A 303 10.65 -7.54 -7.66
CA PRO A 303 9.75 -8.47 -6.98
C PRO A 303 9.02 -9.42 -7.95
N ALA A 304 9.05 -9.12 -9.24
CA ALA A 304 8.41 -9.89 -10.29
C ALA A 304 9.10 -11.23 -10.56
N PHE A 305 10.41 -11.34 -10.32
CA PHE A 305 11.15 -12.60 -10.43
C PHE A 305 10.91 -13.48 -9.20
N LYS A 306 9.78 -14.19 -9.18
CA LYS A 306 9.26 -14.94 -8.01
C LYS A 306 10.21 -15.96 -7.40
N GLN A 307 11.20 -16.42 -8.16
CA GLN A 307 12.22 -17.38 -7.73
C GLN A 307 13.62 -16.77 -7.69
N ARG A 308 13.74 -15.44 -7.60
CA ARG A 308 15.01 -14.70 -7.57
C ARG A 308 15.94 -15.08 -8.73
N THR A 309 15.36 -15.37 -9.90
CA THR A 309 16.10 -15.76 -11.10
C THR A 309 15.48 -15.14 -12.33
N THR A 310 16.32 -14.72 -13.29
CA THR A 310 15.92 -14.08 -14.54
C THR A 310 15.71 -15.10 -15.67
N ILE A 311 15.16 -16.28 -15.33
CA ILE A 311 14.85 -17.35 -16.30
C ILE A 311 13.81 -16.87 -17.33
N ASP A 312 12.91 -16.01 -16.88
CA ASP A 312 11.82 -15.42 -17.62
C ASP A 312 11.57 -14.00 -17.09
N GLY A 313 11.04 -13.11 -17.92
CA GLY A 313 10.78 -11.72 -17.56
C GLY A 313 11.41 -10.74 -18.57
N PRO A 314 11.50 -9.45 -18.23
CA PRO A 314 12.24 -8.49 -19.03
C PRO A 314 13.74 -8.79 -18.98
N GLN A 315 14.46 -8.34 -20.00
CA GLN A 315 15.91 -8.41 -20.09
C GLN A 315 16.59 -7.26 -19.35
N HIS A 316 16.06 -6.87 -18.20
CA HIS A 316 16.68 -5.86 -17.35
C HIS A 316 16.43 -6.13 -15.87
N LEU A 317 17.21 -5.47 -15.01
CA LEU A 317 17.02 -5.38 -13.58
C LEU A 317 16.97 -3.92 -13.12
N LEU A 318 16.14 -3.64 -12.13
CA LEU A 318 16.15 -2.39 -11.40
C LEU A 318 17.21 -2.46 -10.30
N VAL A 319 18.15 -1.53 -10.31
CA VAL A 319 19.34 -1.56 -9.46
C VAL A 319 19.50 -0.20 -8.81
N PRO A 320 19.91 -0.11 -7.52
CA PRO A 320 20.17 1.20 -6.91
C PRO A 320 21.09 2.04 -7.79
N THR A 321 20.76 3.32 -7.97
CA THR A 321 21.47 4.26 -8.86
C THR A 321 22.98 4.25 -8.60
N SER A 322 23.40 4.17 -7.34
CA SER A 322 24.81 4.13 -6.92
C SER A 322 25.56 2.83 -7.30
N LYS A 323 24.84 1.77 -7.69
CA LYS A 323 25.36 0.43 -7.96
C LYS A 323 25.23 0.03 -9.44
N ALA A 324 24.46 0.78 -10.23
CA ALA A 324 24.18 0.48 -11.62
C ALA A 324 25.45 0.39 -12.50
N GLN A 325 26.37 1.35 -12.34
CA GLN A 325 27.64 1.36 -13.08
C GLN A 325 28.54 0.16 -12.72
N LEU A 326 28.62 -0.16 -11.42
CA LEU A 326 29.41 -1.29 -10.93
C LEU A 326 28.88 -2.62 -11.47
N LEU A 327 27.56 -2.81 -11.45
CA LEU A 327 26.94 -4.00 -12.02
C LEU A 327 27.24 -4.08 -13.52
N THR A 328 27.01 -2.99 -14.26
CA THR A 328 27.24 -2.95 -15.72
C THR A 328 28.68 -3.35 -16.07
N ALA A 329 29.67 -2.80 -15.36
CA ALA A 329 31.08 -3.14 -15.55
C ALA A 329 31.37 -4.62 -15.21
N SER A 330 30.77 -5.14 -14.14
CA SER A 330 30.95 -6.53 -13.72
C SER A 330 30.36 -7.52 -14.73
N LEU A 331 29.19 -7.21 -15.30
CA LEU A 331 28.55 -8.03 -16.34
C LEU A 331 29.37 -8.14 -17.62
N GLN A 332 30.19 -7.13 -17.94
CA GLN A 332 31.07 -7.16 -19.12
C GLN A 332 32.27 -8.10 -18.96
N THR A 333 32.66 -8.39 -17.72
CA THR A 333 33.88 -9.17 -17.42
C THR A 333 33.59 -10.59 -16.96
N MET A 334 32.38 -10.86 -16.47
CA MET A 334 32.00 -12.17 -15.92
C MET A 334 31.53 -13.15 -16.97
N ARG A 335 31.85 -14.43 -16.72
CA ARG A 335 31.36 -15.53 -17.55
C ARG A 335 29.95 -15.93 -17.12
N PRO A 336 29.06 -16.33 -18.05
CA PRO A 336 27.66 -16.64 -17.72
C PRO A 336 27.47 -17.74 -16.66
N ASP A 337 28.41 -18.68 -16.55
CA ASP A 337 28.42 -19.76 -15.57
C ASP A 337 28.59 -19.28 -14.12
N GLU A 338 29.20 -18.12 -13.91
CA GLU A 338 29.45 -17.55 -12.58
C GLU A 338 28.22 -16.88 -11.98
N LEU A 339 27.25 -16.50 -12.83
CA LEU A 339 26.05 -15.76 -12.47
C LEU A 339 24.83 -16.66 -12.27
N ILE A 340 25.00 -17.97 -12.43
CA ILE A 340 23.99 -18.99 -12.20
C ILE A 340 24.44 -19.83 -11.00
N SER A 341 23.61 -19.90 -9.95
CA SER A 341 23.87 -20.83 -8.86
C SER A 341 23.62 -22.27 -9.34
N PRO A 342 24.54 -23.24 -9.14
CA PRO A 342 24.26 -24.67 -9.33
C PRO A 342 23.32 -25.25 -8.25
N ARG A 343 22.67 -24.38 -7.45
CA ARG A 343 21.83 -24.76 -6.32
C ARG A 343 20.36 -24.55 -6.66
N SER A 344 19.63 -25.65 -6.53
CA SER A 344 18.20 -25.85 -6.64
C SER A 344 17.38 -24.61 -6.29
N LEU A 345 16.42 -24.29 -7.16
CA LEU A 345 15.27 -23.39 -6.95
C LEU A 345 14.70 -23.54 -5.52
N LYS A 346 15.26 -22.85 -4.53
CA LYS A 346 14.62 -22.69 -3.24
C LYS A 346 13.63 -21.55 -3.40
N PRO A 347 12.32 -21.82 -3.44
CA PRO A 347 11.33 -20.77 -3.59
C PRO A 347 11.46 -19.79 -2.42
N VAL A 348 11.48 -18.51 -2.75
CA VAL A 348 11.48 -17.34 -1.85
C VAL A 348 10.25 -17.32 -0.94
N PHE A 349 9.25 -18.15 -1.26
CA PHE A 349 8.15 -18.52 -0.38
C PHE A 349 8.41 -19.92 0.17
N GLU A 350 9.02 -20.00 1.35
CA GLU A 350 9.04 -21.23 2.14
C GLU A 350 7.65 -21.41 2.77
N GLY A 351 6.74 -21.92 1.93
CA GLY A 351 5.43 -22.41 2.27
C GLY A 351 5.13 -23.58 1.34
N ALA A 352 5.48 -24.77 1.83
CA ALA A 352 5.42 -26.08 1.16
C ALA A 352 6.57 -26.40 0.19
N ASP A 353 7.41 -27.34 0.63
CA ASP A 353 8.35 -28.09 -0.19
C ASP A 353 7.60 -28.84 -1.32
N PRO A 354 7.84 -28.53 -2.61
CA PRO A 354 7.19 -29.22 -3.72
C PRO A 354 7.66 -30.68 -3.88
N SER A 355 8.75 -31.08 -3.23
CA SER A 355 9.34 -32.42 -3.33
C SER A 355 8.75 -33.44 -2.35
N GLU A 356 7.96 -33.00 -1.35
CA GLU A 356 7.09 -33.89 -0.56
C GLU A 356 5.66 -34.02 -1.13
N VAL A 357 5.19 -33.08 -1.94
CA VAL A 357 3.82 -33.11 -2.48
C VAL A 357 3.68 -34.04 -3.69
N ALA A 358 4.79 -34.37 -4.37
CA ALA A 358 4.79 -35.24 -5.54
C ALA A 358 4.64 -36.74 -5.22
N GLN A 359 4.73 -37.17 -3.95
CA GLN A 359 4.65 -38.59 -3.60
C GLN A 359 3.30 -39.08 -3.06
N LEU A 360 2.28 -38.24 -2.80
CA LEU A 360 1.08 -38.74 -2.09
C LEU A 360 -0.26 -38.25 -2.67
N LYS A 361 -0.43 -38.32 -4.00
CA LYS A 361 -1.76 -38.26 -4.62
C LYS A 361 -1.99 -39.49 -5.49
N ARG A 362 -2.65 -40.51 -4.94
CA ARG A 362 -3.15 -41.65 -5.72
C ARG A 362 -4.49 -41.28 -6.33
N ALA A 363 -4.63 -41.41 -7.65
CA ALA A 363 -5.88 -41.20 -8.35
C ALA A 363 -6.58 -42.55 -8.61
N TYR A 364 -7.89 -42.62 -8.39
CA TYR A 364 -8.72 -43.80 -8.66
C TYR A 364 -9.90 -43.44 -9.53
N ARG A 365 -10.10 -44.20 -10.60
CA ARG A 365 -11.22 -44.02 -11.53
C ARG A 365 -12.37 -44.92 -11.12
N VAL A 366 -13.52 -44.32 -10.81
CA VAL A 366 -14.75 -45.01 -10.40
C VAL A 366 -15.21 -45.97 -11.49
N LYS A 367 -15.33 -47.26 -11.16
CA LYS A 367 -15.80 -48.32 -12.06
C LYS A 367 -17.29 -48.58 -11.84
N ARG A 368 -17.92 -49.28 -12.80
CA ARG A 368 -19.32 -49.69 -12.69
C ARG A 368 -19.47 -50.62 -11.47
N GLY A 369 -20.32 -50.24 -10.52
CA GLY A 369 -20.55 -50.96 -9.26
C GLY A 369 -19.82 -50.40 -8.04
N ASP A 370 -18.94 -49.41 -8.22
CA ASP A 370 -18.24 -48.77 -7.09
C ASP A 370 -19.14 -47.82 -6.29
N ASN A 371 -18.89 -47.73 -4.99
CA ASN A 371 -19.43 -46.69 -4.12
C ASN A 371 -18.33 -46.16 -3.20
N LEU A 372 -18.56 -45.00 -2.56
CA LEU A 372 -17.56 -44.38 -1.69
C LEU A 372 -17.05 -45.32 -0.59
N GLY A 373 -17.92 -46.19 -0.05
CA GLY A 373 -17.55 -47.16 0.98
C GLY A 373 -16.62 -48.25 0.47
N SER A 374 -16.91 -48.85 -0.70
CA SER A 374 -16.06 -49.88 -1.30
C SER A 374 -14.71 -49.31 -1.73
N ILE A 375 -14.68 -48.11 -2.31
CA ILE A 375 -13.44 -47.42 -2.70
C ILE A 375 -12.61 -47.06 -1.46
N ALA A 376 -13.21 -46.46 -0.43
CA ALA A 376 -12.51 -46.08 0.78
C ALA A 376 -11.91 -47.28 1.51
N LYS A 377 -12.66 -48.39 1.62
CA LYS A 377 -12.19 -49.65 2.22
C LYS A 377 -11.04 -50.27 1.43
N ALA A 378 -11.16 -50.37 0.10
CA ALA A 378 -10.12 -50.92 -0.76
C ALA A 378 -8.80 -50.12 -0.68
N ASN A 379 -8.91 -48.82 -0.43
CA ASN A 379 -7.76 -47.90 -0.36
C ASN A 379 -7.36 -47.54 1.08
N LYS A 380 -7.94 -48.19 2.10
CA LYS A 380 -7.63 -47.99 3.54
C LYS A 380 -7.73 -46.53 4.01
N VAL A 381 -8.73 -45.80 3.52
CA VAL A 381 -9.03 -44.41 3.93
C VAL A 381 -10.46 -44.31 4.46
N GLU A 382 -10.78 -43.26 5.22
CA GLU A 382 -12.16 -43.03 5.63
C GLU A 382 -12.98 -42.40 4.49
N VAL A 383 -14.28 -42.73 4.42
CA VAL A 383 -15.21 -42.14 3.44
C VAL A 383 -15.24 -40.61 3.55
N LYS A 384 -15.16 -40.07 4.78
CA LYS A 384 -15.14 -38.62 5.03
C LYS A 384 -13.88 -37.95 4.50
N ASP A 385 -12.73 -38.62 4.59
CA ASP A 385 -11.48 -38.12 4.02
C ASP A 385 -11.55 -38.13 2.49
N LEU A 386 -12.06 -39.21 1.91
CA LEU A 386 -12.26 -39.34 0.46
C LEU A 386 -13.22 -38.26 -0.08
N GLN A 387 -14.29 -37.93 0.65
CA GLN A 387 -15.21 -36.84 0.32
C GLN A 387 -14.53 -35.47 0.43
N ARG A 388 -13.79 -35.22 1.52
CA ARG A 388 -13.09 -33.95 1.75
C ARG A 388 -12.07 -33.66 0.65
N TRP A 389 -11.24 -34.64 0.28
CA TRP A 389 -10.22 -34.47 -0.76
C TRP A 389 -10.81 -34.17 -2.14
N ASN A 390 -12.00 -34.70 -2.41
CA ASN A 390 -12.68 -34.57 -3.70
C ASN A 390 -13.81 -33.55 -3.69
N LYS A 391 -13.96 -32.77 -2.61
CA LYS A 391 -15.04 -31.78 -2.41
C LYS A 391 -16.44 -32.34 -2.69
N LEU A 392 -16.67 -33.60 -2.32
CA LEU A 392 -17.96 -34.27 -2.53
C LEU A 392 -18.93 -33.92 -1.40
N THR A 393 -20.09 -33.38 -1.75
CA THR A 393 -21.15 -32.98 -0.82
C THR A 393 -22.16 -34.11 -0.51
N GLY A 394 -22.04 -35.26 -1.18
CA GLY A 394 -22.96 -36.40 -1.05
C GLY A 394 -22.29 -37.75 -1.32
N LYS A 395 -23.11 -38.82 -1.45
CA LYS A 395 -22.65 -40.21 -1.65
C LYS A 395 -22.58 -40.66 -3.11
N ASN A 396 -23.09 -39.86 -4.03
CA ASN A 396 -23.23 -40.22 -5.44
C ASN A 396 -21.89 -40.09 -6.17
N LEU A 397 -21.48 -41.13 -6.88
CA LEU A 397 -20.31 -41.18 -7.75
C LEU A 397 -20.74 -41.49 -9.18
N LYS A 398 -20.11 -40.85 -10.17
CA LYS A 398 -20.33 -41.16 -11.58
C LYS A 398 -19.29 -42.16 -12.06
N VAL A 399 -19.72 -43.18 -12.81
CA VAL A 399 -18.77 -44.11 -13.46
C VAL A 399 -17.86 -43.31 -14.39
N GLY A 400 -16.55 -43.54 -14.28
CA GLY A 400 -15.51 -42.81 -15.00
C GLY A 400 -14.98 -41.55 -14.28
N GLN A 401 -15.61 -41.12 -13.17
CA GLN A 401 -15.12 -40.03 -12.32
C GLN A 401 -13.78 -40.39 -11.68
N THR A 402 -12.82 -39.47 -11.66
CA THR A 402 -11.53 -39.65 -11.00
C THR A 402 -11.58 -39.06 -9.60
N LEU A 403 -11.25 -39.87 -8.59
CA LEU A 403 -11.10 -39.48 -7.20
C LEU A 403 -9.62 -39.39 -6.84
N VAL A 404 -9.24 -38.30 -6.16
CA VAL A 404 -7.91 -38.05 -5.60
C VAL A 404 -7.87 -38.54 -4.15
N MET A 405 -6.85 -39.30 -3.81
CA MET A 405 -6.58 -39.81 -2.47
C MET A 405 -5.23 -39.34 -1.97
N GLN A 406 -5.17 -38.90 -0.72
CA GLN A 406 -3.91 -38.66 -0.03
C GLN A 406 -3.52 -39.91 0.76
N ASP A 407 -2.24 -40.26 0.76
CA ASP A 407 -1.78 -41.43 1.52
C ASP A 407 -1.73 -41.08 3.02
N ASN A 408 -2.47 -41.82 3.83
CA ASN A 408 -2.55 -41.61 5.28
C ASN A 408 -2.01 -42.83 6.04
N THR A 409 -1.10 -43.61 5.43
CA THR A 409 -0.50 -44.81 6.03
C THR A 409 0.42 -44.57 7.24
N LYS A 410 0.50 -43.34 7.77
CA LYS A 410 1.06 -43.05 9.09
C LYS A 410 0.07 -42.27 9.96
N ARG A 411 -1.07 -42.90 10.27
CA ARG A 411 -1.91 -42.47 11.38
C ARG A 411 -2.36 -43.69 12.17
N ALA A 412 -1.68 -43.92 13.29
CA ALA A 412 -2.18 -44.79 14.36
C ALA A 412 -3.51 -44.21 14.91
N PRO A 413 -4.44 -45.05 15.39
CA PRO A 413 -5.84 -44.68 15.58
C PRO A 413 -6.04 -43.70 16.74
N ALA A 414 -7.07 -42.86 16.61
CA ALA A 414 -7.38 -41.80 17.56
C ALA A 414 -8.11 -42.30 18.83
N ARG A 415 -7.52 -41.92 19.98
CA ARG A 415 -8.09 -41.44 21.25
C ARG A 415 -9.05 -42.32 22.07
N LYS A 416 -8.74 -42.45 23.37
CA LYS A 416 -9.69 -42.18 24.47
C LYS A 416 -9.03 -41.46 25.67
N SER A 417 -9.89 -40.71 26.36
CA SER A 417 -9.76 -39.81 27.52
C SER A 417 -9.01 -40.36 28.75
N GLY A 418 -8.38 -39.49 29.55
CA GLY A 418 -7.92 -39.80 30.92
C GLY A 418 -7.03 -38.73 31.58
N ARG A 419 -7.18 -38.56 32.91
CA ARG A 419 -6.67 -37.48 33.80
C ARG A 419 -5.19 -37.61 34.20
N VAL A 420 -4.57 -36.46 34.48
CA VAL A 420 -3.69 -36.08 35.64
C VAL A 420 -2.51 -36.98 36.09
N ASN A 421 -1.36 -36.29 36.29
CA ASN A 421 -0.23 -36.49 37.23
C ASN A 421 1.02 -37.36 36.90
N THR A 422 2.16 -36.64 36.94
CA THR A 422 3.44 -36.90 37.66
C THR A 422 4.47 -37.97 37.22
N VAL A 423 5.73 -37.50 37.30
CA VAL A 423 7.04 -38.11 37.62
C VAL A 423 7.80 -39.06 36.66
N VAL A 424 8.96 -38.54 36.22
CA VAL A 424 10.36 -39.04 36.40
C VAL A 424 10.87 -40.24 35.57
N ALA A 425 12.14 -40.05 35.14
CA ALA A 425 13.17 -40.98 34.67
C ALA A 425 13.02 -41.51 33.23
N ALA A 426 13.90 -41.09 32.31
CA ALA A 426 15.27 -41.63 32.06
C ALA A 426 15.18 -43.07 31.52
N ASN A 427 15.84 -43.51 30.45
CA ASN A 427 17.05 -43.10 29.77
C ASN A 427 17.09 -43.96 28.50
N THR A 428 17.54 -43.46 27.35
CA THR A 428 18.49 -44.18 26.49
C THR A 428 18.96 -43.28 25.35
N LYS A 429 20.27 -43.09 25.36
CA LYS A 429 21.06 -42.28 24.44
C LYS A 429 21.10 -42.91 23.05
N THR A 430 21.10 -42.07 22.03
CA THR A 430 21.95 -42.28 20.86
C THR A 430 22.49 -40.92 20.41
N LYS A 431 23.83 -40.83 20.40
CA LYS A 431 24.62 -39.63 20.08
C LYS A 431 24.54 -39.31 18.59
N GLY A 432 24.29 -38.04 18.27
CA GLY A 432 24.59 -37.38 17.00
C GLY A 432 24.70 -35.88 17.28
N LYS A 433 25.80 -35.25 16.85
CA LYS A 433 26.30 -33.93 17.27
C LYS A 433 25.25 -32.80 17.27
N ASN A 434 25.06 -32.15 18.42
CA ASN A 434 24.40 -30.85 18.55
C ASN A 434 25.47 -29.75 18.66
N GLU A 435 25.52 -28.84 17.69
CA GLU A 435 26.07 -27.50 17.91
C GLU A 435 25.03 -26.71 18.72
N SER A 436 25.31 -26.46 19.99
CA SER A 436 24.43 -25.69 20.86
C SER A 436 24.51 -24.20 20.49
N LYS A 437 23.50 -23.68 19.80
CA LYS A 437 23.34 -22.22 19.58
C LYS A 437 23.22 -21.53 20.94
N GLN A 438 24.13 -20.59 21.25
CA GLN A 438 24.08 -19.84 22.51
C GLN A 438 22.86 -18.91 22.53
N GLN A 439 22.07 -19.02 23.59
CA GLN A 439 20.88 -18.19 23.82
C GLN A 439 21.28 -16.92 24.61
N THR A 440 20.96 -15.74 24.08
CA THR A 440 21.17 -14.44 24.73
C THR A 440 19.82 -13.74 24.90
N GLN A 441 19.61 -13.05 26.02
CA GLN A 441 18.44 -12.20 26.22
C GLN A 441 18.80 -10.72 26.03
N TYR A 442 18.04 -10.01 25.20
CA TYR A 442 18.24 -8.59 24.89
C TYR A 442 17.07 -7.73 25.37
N LYS A 443 17.38 -6.65 26.09
CA LYS A 443 16.38 -5.66 26.51
C LYS A 443 16.25 -4.55 25.46
N VAL A 444 15.07 -4.46 24.85
CA VAL A 444 14.70 -3.46 23.84
C VAL A 444 14.88 -2.03 24.37
N LYS A 445 15.57 -1.18 23.62
CA LYS A 445 15.76 0.25 23.92
C LYS A 445 14.75 1.10 23.13
N ARG A 446 14.58 2.36 23.53
CA ARG A 446 13.73 3.32 22.79
C ARG A 446 14.29 3.51 21.37
N GLY A 447 13.46 3.27 20.35
CA GLY A 447 13.84 3.33 18.93
C GLY A 447 14.27 2.00 18.32
N ASP A 448 14.37 0.91 19.10
CA ASP A 448 14.68 -0.40 18.55
C ASP A 448 13.48 -0.97 17.76
N THR A 449 13.74 -1.42 16.54
CA THR A 449 12.82 -2.26 15.75
C THR A 449 13.34 -3.69 15.70
N LEU A 450 12.48 -4.66 15.36
CA LEU A 450 12.93 -6.05 15.15
C LEU A 450 14.06 -6.13 14.12
N TYR A 451 14.05 -5.25 13.11
CA TYR A 451 15.11 -5.11 12.13
C TYR A 451 16.43 -4.66 12.75
N VAL A 452 16.42 -3.58 13.55
CA VAL A 452 17.65 -3.06 14.19
C VAL A 452 18.24 -4.09 15.16
N VAL A 453 17.40 -4.80 15.92
CA VAL A 453 17.84 -5.86 16.82
C VAL A 453 18.38 -7.06 16.03
N ALA A 454 17.68 -7.50 14.98
CA ALA A 454 18.14 -8.59 14.11
C ALA A 454 19.51 -8.30 13.49
N LYS A 455 19.70 -7.07 12.97
CA LYS A 455 20.96 -6.58 12.43
C LYS A 455 22.08 -6.57 13.48
N ARG A 456 21.80 -6.08 14.70
CA ARG A 456 22.78 -6.03 15.79
C ARG A 456 23.32 -7.40 16.18
N PHE A 457 22.46 -8.42 16.17
CA PHE A 457 22.83 -9.77 16.58
C PHE A 457 23.20 -10.68 15.40
N ASN A 458 23.27 -10.14 14.18
CA ASN A 458 23.53 -10.88 12.96
C ASN A 458 22.62 -12.12 12.81
N VAL A 459 21.32 -11.93 13.07
CA VAL A 459 20.30 -12.98 12.95
C VAL A 459 19.23 -12.53 11.97
N GLU A 460 18.69 -13.45 11.19
CA GLU A 460 17.56 -13.11 10.32
C GLU A 460 16.36 -12.67 11.15
N MET A 461 15.66 -11.63 10.69
CA MET A 461 14.48 -11.07 11.36
C MET A 461 13.38 -12.13 11.57
N GLN A 462 13.24 -13.08 10.64
CA GLN A 462 12.27 -14.17 10.77
C GLN A 462 12.64 -15.15 11.90
N HIS A 463 13.92 -15.38 12.16
CA HIS A 463 14.37 -16.18 13.30
C HIS A 463 14.09 -15.44 14.60
N LEU A 464 14.43 -14.15 14.68
CA LEU A 464 14.13 -13.33 15.84
C LEU A 464 12.63 -13.26 16.15
N LYS A 465 11.77 -13.18 15.12
CA LYS A 465 10.31 -13.21 15.26
C LYS A 465 9.79 -14.58 15.70
N ARG A 466 10.37 -15.68 15.20
CA ARG A 466 10.03 -17.05 15.60
C ARG A 466 10.37 -17.33 17.07
N TRP A 467 11.50 -16.83 17.56
CA TRP A 467 11.90 -16.95 18.97
C TRP A 467 11.07 -16.06 19.90
N ASN A 468 10.47 -14.99 19.36
CA ASN A 468 9.70 -14.02 20.11
C ASN A 468 8.30 -13.84 19.50
N PRO A 469 7.41 -14.85 19.57
CA PRO A 469 6.10 -14.83 18.92
C PRO A 469 5.18 -13.69 19.40
N GLY A 470 5.46 -13.09 20.56
CA GLY A 470 4.77 -11.89 21.07
C GLY A 470 5.32 -10.54 20.57
N ALA A 471 6.46 -10.52 19.87
CA ALA A 471 7.12 -9.32 19.36
C ALA A 471 6.62 -8.88 17.97
N GLY A 472 5.60 -9.56 17.42
CA GLY A 472 5.01 -9.25 16.12
C GLY A 472 4.17 -7.96 16.06
N LYS A 473 3.98 -7.30 17.20
CA LYS A 473 3.45 -5.93 17.33
C LYS A 473 4.62 -5.05 17.78
N ALA A 474 4.69 -3.80 17.29
CA ALA A 474 5.79 -2.85 17.52
C ALA A 474 6.49 -3.04 18.89
N LEU A 475 7.83 -3.14 18.86
CA LEU A 475 8.63 -3.41 20.06
C LEU A 475 8.44 -2.30 21.09
N LYS A 476 8.18 -2.66 22.35
CA LYS A 476 8.07 -1.68 23.44
C LYS A 476 9.43 -1.52 24.12
N PRO A 477 9.88 -0.28 24.41
CA PRO A 477 11.08 -0.07 25.21
C PRO A 477 10.99 -0.82 26.55
N GLY A 478 12.02 -1.59 26.90
CA GLY A 478 12.08 -2.44 28.09
C GLY A 478 11.63 -3.89 27.89
N GLN A 479 11.07 -4.25 26.72
CA GLN A 479 10.70 -5.63 26.37
C GLN A 479 11.95 -6.53 26.26
N MET A 480 11.86 -7.78 26.72
CA MET A 480 12.94 -8.77 26.58
C MET A 480 12.75 -9.61 25.30
N LEU A 481 13.81 -9.76 24.52
CA LEU A 481 13.86 -10.60 23.33
C LEU A 481 14.89 -11.72 23.52
N THR A 482 14.50 -12.94 23.14
CA THR A 482 15.39 -14.09 23.06
C THR A 482 16.07 -14.11 21.69
N VAL A 483 17.40 -14.21 21.68
CA VAL A 483 18.23 -14.24 20.48
C VAL A 483 19.14 -15.45 20.52
N TYR A 484 19.30 -16.17 19.41
CA TYR A 484 20.29 -17.23 19.28
C TYR A 484 21.31 -16.82 18.22
N GLN A 485 22.57 -16.65 18.62
CA GLN A 485 23.64 -16.26 17.70
C GLN A 485 24.11 -17.49 16.90
N PRO A 486 24.21 -17.40 15.56
CA PRO A 486 25.01 -18.34 14.78
C PRO A 486 26.50 -18.06 15.01
N HIS A 487 27.32 -19.10 15.07
CA HIS A 487 28.78 -18.96 15.08
C HIS A 487 29.29 -18.40 13.77
#